data_AF-A0A0W0XUH3-F1
#
_entry.id   AF-A0A0W0XUH3-F1
#
_cell.length_a   1.000
_cell.length_b   1.000
_cell.length_c   1.000
_cell.angle_alpha   90.00
_cell.angle_beta   90.00
_cell.angle_gamma   90.00
#
_symmetry.space_group_name_H-M   'P 1'
#
loop_
_entity.id
_entity.type
_entity.pdbx_description
1 polymer ?
#
loop_
_entity_poly.entity_id
_entity_poly.type
_entity_poly.pdbx_seq_one_letter_code
_entity_poly.pdbx_strand_id
1 'polypeptide(L)'
;MTQNLSHLFPQDFLHKLINFPKETLKNLFMLCQEAVHLFITNELNALDPLVCENACHIRAFALWHMTNKYRDTSAFSVWHSVMQSFNTIIEKISALPPINEHTRQTIESYLQEHGLYLGFDNELLFDVKFIVLSYLLTLTKKQLPSSSFMLYEKTCLEALNGLGLVHNKIKSFVSSAQKELSFMSCQIIQRHSQLYDNPALMELLVIRYDDHKRSYLPQYPTAKVILLSALQHNIPLIIKVSRFVKHRYHDELLLGFTPSLDKKEFYLTPRFDNKCQAAIICEGIVNYPDGVERPETYVNRLNQQSPIQILLANFAAHPQFSGNLRNTPCIYKEAYENNSAFKAPITQEWEAFNQHAYFAKKEGCTFENPSLLFLNHVFCDSITYYPLYDPTPRKYQELLFNETEL
;
A
#
# COMPACT_ATOMS: atom_id res chain seq x y z
N MET A 1 -24.37 -23.35 7.82
CA MET A 1 -23.56 -22.22 7.29
C MET A 1 -22.38 -22.83 6.58
N THR A 2 -22.27 -22.63 5.27
CA THR A 2 -21.18 -23.19 4.44
C THR A 2 -19.87 -22.48 4.77
N GLN A 3 -18.96 -23.21 5.41
CA GLN A 3 -17.64 -22.71 5.80
C GLN A 3 -16.72 -22.70 4.57
N ASN A 4 -16.31 -21.52 4.12
CA ASN A 4 -15.71 -21.33 2.79
C ASN A 4 -14.23 -20.94 2.87
N LEU A 5 -13.33 -21.88 2.54
CA LEU A 5 -11.95 -21.55 2.10
C LEU A 5 -11.88 -20.94 0.71
N SER A 6 -12.99 -20.96 -0.02
CA SER A 6 -13.09 -20.39 -1.36
C SER A 6 -12.75 -18.90 -1.42
N HIS A 7 -12.49 -18.29 -0.27
CA HIS A 7 -12.11 -16.89 -0.13
C HIS A 7 -10.63 -16.63 0.18
N LEU A 8 -9.77 -17.59 0.54
CA LEU A 8 -8.37 -17.26 0.87
C LEU A 8 -7.44 -17.18 -0.34
N PHE A 9 -7.50 -18.19 -1.21
CA PHE A 9 -6.69 -18.22 -2.43
C PHE A 9 -7.47 -17.59 -3.60
N PRO A 10 -6.78 -17.26 -4.70
CA PRO A 10 -7.45 -16.73 -5.87
C PRO A 10 -8.46 -17.71 -6.47
N GLN A 11 -9.63 -17.22 -6.86
CA GLN A 11 -10.72 -18.06 -7.38
C GLN A 11 -10.27 -18.92 -8.59
N ASP A 12 -9.56 -18.30 -9.53
CA ASP A 12 -8.97 -18.97 -10.69
C ASP A 12 -7.98 -20.08 -10.31
N PHE A 13 -7.32 -19.98 -9.15
CA PHE A 13 -6.40 -21.01 -8.65
C PHE A 13 -7.19 -22.17 -8.04
N LEU A 14 -8.21 -21.86 -7.23
CA LEU A 14 -9.04 -22.85 -6.53
C LEU A 14 -9.79 -23.80 -7.47
N HIS A 15 -10.23 -23.32 -8.64
CA HIS A 15 -10.91 -24.14 -9.63
C HIS A 15 -9.97 -25.06 -10.45
N LYS A 16 -8.66 -25.02 -10.21
CA LYS A 16 -7.71 -25.92 -10.90
C LYS A 16 -7.65 -27.28 -10.23
N LEU A 17 -7.24 -28.28 -11.01
CA LEU A 17 -6.98 -29.62 -10.52
C LEU A 17 -5.83 -29.65 -9.50
N ILE A 18 -6.01 -30.43 -8.43
CA ILE A 18 -5.03 -30.66 -7.39
C ILE A 18 -4.02 -31.75 -7.81
N ASN A 19 -3.13 -31.40 -8.74
CA ASN A 19 -2.06 -32.28 -9.23
C ASN A 19 -0.68 -31.92 -8.66
N PHE A 20 -0.62 -31.67 -7.35
CA PHE A 20 0.61 -31.44 -6.60
C PHE A 20 0.58 -32.21 -5.27
N PRO A 21 1.73 -32.51 -4.64
CA PRO A 21 1.77 -33.24 -3.37
C PRO A 21 1.12 -32.45 -2.22
N LYS A 22 0.69 -33.13 -1.15
CA LYS A 22 0.05 -32.48 0.02
C LYS A 22 0.98 -31.48 0.70
N GLU A 23 2.28 -31.68 0.57
CA GLU A 23 3.35 -30.81 1.04
C GLU A 23 3.29 -29.44 0.37
N THR A 24 2.88 -29.36 -0.90
CA THR A 24 2.62 -28.07 -1.56
C THR A 24 1.44 -27.36 -0.92
N LEU A 25 0.37 -28.07 -0.58
CA LEU A 25 -0.77 -27.49 0.12
C LEU A 25 -0.38 -27.00 1.51
N LYS A 26 0.41 -27.79 2.24
CA LYS A 26 0.99 -27.40 3.53
C LYS A 26 1.80 -26.11 3.40
N ASN A 27 2.70 -26.02 2.42
CA ASN A 27 3.54 -24.84 2.20
C ASN A 27 2.71 -23.59 1.86
N LEU A 28 1.60 -23.74 1.13
CA LEU A 28 0.67 -22.63 0.88
C LEU A 28 0.04 -22.10 2.16
N PHE A 29 -0.40 -22.97 3.07
CA PHE A 29 -0.95 -22.54 4.36
C PHE A 29 0.12 -22.01 5.32
N MET A 30 1.36 -22.52 5.26
CA MET A 30 2.49 -21.93 5.98
C MET A 30 2.77 -20.49 5.49
N LEU A 31 2.67 -20.23 4.18
CA LEU A 31 2.76 -18.87 3.64
C LEU A 31 1.63 -17.97 4.18
N CYS A 32 0.39 -18.50 4.28
CA CYS A 32 -0.71 -17.74 4.87
C CYS A 32 -0.47 -17.41 6.35
N GLN A 33 0.06 -18.37 7.10
CA GLN A 33 0.44 -18.16 8.50
C GLN A 33 1.51 -17.07 8.64
N GLU A 34 2.55 -17.11 7.81
CA GLU A 34 3.64 -16.13 7.82
C GLU A 34 3.11 -14.71 7.53
N ALA A 35 2.22 -14.56 6.54
CA ALA A 35 1.59 -13.28 6.25
C ALA A 35 0.84 -12.70 7.46
N VAL A 36 0.11 -13.55 8.18
CA VAL A 36 -0.59 -13.15 9.42
C VAL A 36 0.39 -12.82 10.54
N HIS A 37 1.49 -13.58 10.66
CA HIS A 37 2.54 -13.29 11.63
C HIS A 37 3.12 -11.89 11.41
N LEU A 38 3.54 -11.57 10.18
CA LEU A 38 4.08 -10.26 9.80
C LEU A 38 3.09 -9.11 10.09
N PHE A 39 1.80 -9.34 9.86
CA PHE A 39 0.77 -8.36 10.21
C PHE A 39 0.65 -8.15 11.73
N ILE A 40 0.62 -9.23 12.52
CA ILE A 40 0.57 -9.20 13.99
C ILE A 40 1.82 -8.53 14.58
N THR A 41 3.00 -8.79 14.02
CA THR A 41 4.27 -8.20 14.48
C THR A 41 4.49 -6.78 13.94
N ASN A 42 3.53 -6.25 13.16
CA ASN A 42 3.56 -4.91 12.59
C ASN A 42 4.75 -4.68 11.62
N GLU A 43 5.20 -5.75 10.95
CA GLU A 43 6.18 -5.73 9.85
C GLU A 43 5.48 -5.45 8.51
N LEU A 44 4.73 -4.34 8.44
CA LEU A 44 3.79 -4.10 7.35
C LEU A 44 4.46 -3.83 6.00
N ASN A 45 5.72 -3.39 5.98
CA ASN A 45 6.50 -3.26 4.74
C ASN A 45 6.71 -4.61 4.02
N ALA A 46 6.74 -5.73 4.75
CA ALA A 46 6.76 -7.07 4.15
C ALA A 46 5.44 -7.41 3.41
N LEU A 47 4.41 -6.58 3.57
CA LEU A 47 3.11 -6.67 2.92
C LEU A 47 2.94 -5.58 1.83
N ASP A 48 4.02 -5.02 1.30
CA ASP A 48 4.00 -4.06 0.18
C ASP A 48 4.32 -4.72 -1.19
N PRO A 49 3.30 -5.25 -1.90
CA PRO A 49 3.52 -5.98 -3.13
C PRO A 49 3.68 -5.09 -4.36
N LEU A 50 4.38 -5.65 -5.35
CA LEU A 50 4.38 -5.15 -6.73
C LEU A 50 3.22 -5.75 -7.53
N VAL A 51 2.09 -5.06 -7.58
CA VAL A 51 0.90 -5.49 -8.36
C VAL A 51 0.73 -4.67 -9.64
N CYS A 52 0.73 -3.34 -9.43
CA CYS A 52 0.45 -2.29 -10.40
C CYS A 52 1.20 -1.05 -9.93
N GLU A 53 1.80 -0.28 -10.86
CA GLU A 53 2.56 0.96 -10.58
C GLU A 53 1.76 2.00 -9.76
N ASN A 54 0.44 1.88 -9.78
CA ASN A 54 -0.52 2.90 -9.38
C ASN A 54 -1.32 2.56 -8.11
N ALA A 55 -0.98 1.50 -7.37
CA ALA A 55 -1.82 1.02 -6.26
C ALA A 55 -1.10 0.87 -4.91
N CYS A 56 0.15 1.30 -4.80
CA CYS A 56 0.92 1.21 -3.54
C CYS A 56 0.28 2.04 -2.41
N HIS A 57 -0.10 3.29 -2.69
CA HIS A 57 -0.79 4.17 -1.73
C HIS A 57 -2.17 3.63 -1.27
N ILE A 58 -2.90 2.91 -2.13
CA ILE A 58 -4.15 2.23 -1.74
C ILE A 58 -3.87 1.13 -0.72
N ARG A 59 -2.86 0.30 -0.98
CA ARG A 59 -2.49 -0.80 -0.09
C ARG A 59 -1.94 -0.29 1.24
N ALA A 60 -1.12 0.76 1.21
CA ALA A 60 -0.66 1.45 2.40
C ALA A 60 -1.83 1.87 3.30
N PHE A 61 -2.81 2.55 2.69
CA PHE A 61 -4.02 2.98 3.37
C PHE A 61 -4.86 1.81 3.91
N ALA A 62 -5.02 0.75 3.13
CA ALA A 62 -5.75 -0.45 3.55
C ALA A 62 -5.09 -1.14 4.76
N LEU A 63 -3.78 -1.36 4.72
CA LEU A 63 -3.03 -1.99 5.82
C LEU A 63 -3.09 -1.14 7.09
N TRP A 64 -3.02 0.18 6.96
CA TRP A 64 -3.20 1.09 8.09
C TRP A 64 -4.59 0.93 8.72
N HIS A 65 -5.66 0.94 7.89
CA HIS A 65 -7.02 0.78 8.38
C HIS A 65 -7.24 -0.55 9.07
N MET A 66 -6.72 -1.64 8.51
CA MET A 66 -6.76 -2.96 9.14
C MET A 66 -6.04 -2.95 10.50
N THR A 67 -4.83 -2.38 10.56
CA THR A 67 -4.07 -2.27 11.82
C THR A 67 -4.86 -1.52 12.90
N ASN A 68 -5.46 -0.38 12.53
CA ASN A 68 -6.26 0.41 13.47
C ASN A 68 -7.60 -0.26 13.85
N LYS A 69 -8.22 -1.00 12.92
CA LYS A 69 -9.44 -1.78 13.17
C LYS A 69 -9.25 -2.84 14.26
N TYR A 70 -8.07 -3.46 14.33
CA TYR A 70 -7.77 -4.55 15.26
C TYR A 70 -6.86 -4.15 16.42
N ARG A 71 -6.65 -2.84 16.67
CA ARG A 71 -5.73 -2.35 17.69
C ARG A 71 -6.09 -2.73 19.13
N ASP A 72 -7.39 -2.87 19.41
CA ASP A 72 -7.88 -3.16 20.76
C ASP A 72 -7.62 -4.63 21.10
N THR A 73 -7.16 -4.94 22.32
CA THR A 73 -6.68 -6.29 22.70
C THR A 73 -7.69 -7.41 22.40
N SER A 74 -8.99 -7.16 22.59
CA SER A 74 -10.04 -8.11 22.26
C SER A 74 -10.16 -8.36 20.76
N ALA A 75 -10.06 -7.32 19.94
CA ALA A 75 -10.07 -7.42 18.48
C ALA A 75 -8.77 -8.04 17.96
N PHE A 76 -7.63 -7.76 18.59
CA PHE A 76 -6.34 -8.34 18.22
C PHE A 76 -6.28 -9.85 18.46
N SER A 77 -6.97 -10.37 19.50
CA SER A 77 -7.08 -11.80 19.78
C SER A 77 -7.67 -12.62 18.63
N VAL A 78 -8.43 -11.98 17.73
CA VAL A 78 -8.98 -12.57 16.52
C VAL A 78 -7.86 -13.03 15.58
N TRP A 79 -6.78 -12.25 15.42
CA TRP A 79 -5.64 -12.62 14.58
C TRP A 79 -4.86 -13.82 15.13
N HIS A 80 -4.75 -13.93 16.46
CA HIS A 80 -4.21 -15.14 17.09
C HIS A 80 -5.08 -16.38 16.80
N SER A 81 -6.41 -16.21 16.76
CA SER A 81 -7.34 -17.28 16.40
C SER A 81 -7.21 -17.68 14.92
N VAL A 82 -6.98 -16.72 14.02
CA VAL A 82 -6.65 -16.98 12.60
C VAL A 82 -5.37 -17.81 12.51
N MET A 83 -4.31 -17.40 13.21
CA MET A 83 -3.02 -18.11 13.22
C MET A 83 -3.16 -19.55 13.76
N GLN A 84 -3.93 -19.75 14.84
CA GLN A 84 -4.24 -21.08 15.37
C GLN A 84 -5.04 -21.95 14.38
N SER A 85 -5.96 -21.33 13.63
CA SER A 85 -6.72 -22.04 12.61
C SER A 85 -5.82 -22.52 11.46
N PHE A 86 -4.84 -21.71 11.05
CA PHE A 86 -3.83 -22.14 10.08
C PHE A 86 -2.96 -23.28 10.62
N ASN A 87 -2.50 -23.22 11.87
CA ASN A 87 -1.78 -24.34 12.52
C ASN A 87 -2.59 -25.64 12.45
N THR A 88 -3.86 -25.58 12.83
CA THR A 88 -4.76 -26.73 12.82
C THR A 88 -4.91 -27.30 11.41
N ILE A 89 -5.02 -26.45 10.38
CA ILE A 89 -5.10 -26.88 8.98
C ILE A 89 -3.78 -27.55 8.54
N ILE A 90 -2.63 -26.97 8.88
CA ILE A 90 -1.30 -27.51 8.55
C ILE A 90 -1.09 -28.90 9.17
N GLU A 91 -1.50 -29.08 10.42
CA GLU A 91 -1.47 -30.37 11.11
C GLU A 91 -2.39 -31.40 10.45
N LYS A 92 -3.63 -31.01 10.13
CA LYS A 92 -4.58 -31.85 9.40
C LYS A 92 -4.01 -32.31 8.06
N ILE A 93 -3.46 -31.38 7.24
CA ILE A 93 -2.85 -31.72 5.95
C ILE A 93 -1.71 -32.73 6.13
N SER A 94 -0.89 -32.55 7.16
CA SER A 94 0.23 -33.46 7.44
C SER A 94 -0.25 -34.90 7.69
N ALA A 95 -1.41 -35.06 8.33
CA ALA A 95 -2.03 -36.35 8.63
C ALA A 95 -2.83 -36.97 7.46
N LEU A 96 -3.13 -36.21 6.40
CA LEU A 96 -3.86 -36.73 5.23
C LEU A 96 -3.02 -37.72 4.41
N PRO A 97 -3.64 -38.69 3.71
CA PRO A 97 -2.93 -39.53 2.75
C PRO A 97 -2.37 -38.71 1.57
N PRO A 98 -1.42 -39.26 0.79
CA PRO A 98 -0.95 -38.62 -0.44
C PRO A 98 -2.10 -38.30 -1.41
N ILE A 99 -2.01 -37.16 -2.10
CA ILE A 99 -3.06 -36.63 -3.01
C ILE A 99 -3.24 -37.45 -4.29
N ASN A 100 -2.41 -38.47 -4.53
CA ASN A 100 -2.30 -39.20 -5.80
C ASN A 100 -3.65 -39.75 -6.33
N GLU A 101 -4.62 -40.01 -5.47
CA GLU A 101 -5.96 -40.51 -5.83
C GLU A 101 -6.97 -39.38 -6.16
N HIS A 102 -6.67 -38.15 -5.77
CA HIS A 102 -7.56 -36.98 -5.85
C HIS A 102 -7.22 -36.04 -7.02
N THR A 103 -6.30 -36.41 -7.92
CA THR A 103 -5.80 -35.51 -8.98
C THR A 103 -6.86 -35.08 -10.00
N ARG A 104 -8.04 -35.72 -9.99
CA ARG A 104 -9.20 -35.36 -10.81
C ARG A 104 -10.13 -34.33 -10.15
N GLN A 105 -9.93 -34.02 -8.88
CA GLN A 105 -10.70 -33.03 -8.13
C GLN A 105 -10.05 -31.64 -8.27
N THR A 106 -10.87 -30.59 -8.12
CA THR A 106 -10.36 -29.23 -7.96
C THR A 106 -9.74 -29.05 -6.58
N ILE A 107 -8.85 -28.06 -6.45
CA ILE A 107 -8.27 -27.69 -5.15
C ILE A 107 -9.38 -27.35 -4.16
N GLU A 108 -10.38 -26.58 -4.58
CA GLU A 108 -11.55 -26.27 -3.74
C GLU A 108 -12.31 -27.51 -3.26
N SER A 109 -12.62 -28.45 -4.15
CA SER A 109 -13.35 -29.67 -3.78
C SER A 109 -12.56 -30.52 -2.79
N TYR A 110 -11.24 -30.63 -2.98
CA TYR A 110 -10.37 -31.36 -2.05
C TYR A 110 -10.32 -30.70 -0.67
N LEU A 111 -10.21 -29.37 -0.64
CA LEU A 111 -10.24 -28.60 0.61
C LEU A 111 -11.57 -28.76 1.37
N GLN A 112 -12.69 -28.81 0.65
CA GLN A 112 -14.03 -29.04 1.23
C GLN A 112 -14.19 -30.47 1.74
N GLU A 113 -13.78 -31.47 0.96
CA GLU A 113 -13.86 -32.90 1.32
C GLU A 113 -13.15 -33.18 2.65
N HIS A 114 -11.97 -32.58 2.86
CA HIS A 114 -11.17 -32.78 4.06
C HIS A 114 -11.43 -31.76 5.18
N GLY A 115 -12.47 -30.92 5.04
CA GLY A 115 -12.86 -29.95 6.08
C GLY A 115 -11.73 -28.99 6.47
N LEU A 116 -10.95 -28.53 5.50
CA LEU A 116 -9.75 -27.72 5.73
C LEU A 116 -10.04 -26.23 5.91
N TYR A 117 -11.21 -25.84 6.43
CA TYR A 117 -11.70 -24.46 6.33
C TYR A 117 -11.46 -23.52 7.50
N LEU A 118 -11.56 -22.22 7.21
CA LEU A 118 -11.63 -21.14 8.20
C LEU A 118 -13.09 -20.80 8.51
N GLY A 119 -13.45 -20.80 9.79
CA GLY A 119 -14.80 -20.49 10.29
C GLY A 119 -14.99 -19.04 10.71
N PHE A 120 -14.58 -18.09 9.88
CA PHE A 120 -14.64 -16.65 10.17
C PHE A 120 -15.72 -15.93 9.36
N ASP A 121 -16.14 -14.75 9.81
CA ASP A 121 -17.06 -13.91 9.04
C ASP A 121 -16.40 -13.35 7.78
N ASN A 122 -17.22 -12.91 6.83
CA ASN A 122 -16.76 -12.45 5.52
C ASN A 122 -15.85 -11.22 5.60
N GLU A 123 -16.03 -10.35 6.59
CA GLU A 123 -15.24 -9.14 6.74
C GLU A 123 -13.82 -9.49 7.19
N LEU A 124 -13.69 -10.36 8.18
CA LEU A 124 -12.39 -10.87 8.60
C LEU A 124 -11.70 -11.69 7.49
N LEU A 125 -12.44 -12.55 6.78
CA LEU A 125 -11.88 -13.31 5.65
C LEU A 125 -11.36 -12.41 4.53
N PHE A 126 -12.03 -11.29 4.27
CA PHE A 126 -11.55 -10.28 3.32
C PHE A 126 -10.21 -9.71 3.76
N ASP A 127 -10.08 -9.29 5.02
CA ASP A 127 -8.84 -8.73 5.58
C ASP A 127 -7.69 -9.76 5.54
N VAL A 128 -7.97 -11.01 5.96
CA VAL A 128 -7.00 -12.11 5.91
C VAL A 128 -6.55 -12.37 4.47
N LYS A 129 -7.48 -12.45 3.51
CA LYS A 129 -7.13 -12.62 2.10
C LYS A 129 -6.26 -11.48 1.62
N PHE A 130 -6.60 -10.23 1.94
CA PHE A 130 -5.86 -9.06 1.50
C PHE A 130 -4.40 -9.13 1.97
N ILE A 131 -4.17 -9.46 3.24
CA ILE A 131 -2.83 -9.63 3.84
C ILE A 131 -2.07 -10.79 3.18
N VAL A 132 -2.70 -11.95 3.02
CA VAL A 132 -2.08 -13.14 2.40
C VAL A 132 -1.66 -12.87 0.96
N LEU A 133 -2.55 -12.28 0.15
CA LEU A 133 -2.24 -11.95 -1.24
C LEU A 133 -1.17 -10.86 -1.33
N SER A 134 -1.17 -9.90 -0.40
CA SER A 134 -0.13 -8.87 -0.34
C SER A 134 1.22 -9.51 -0.07
N TYR A 135 1.36 -10.34 0.96
CA TYR A 135 2.61 -11.04 1.25
C TYR A 135 3.09 -11.91 0.08
N LEU A 136 2.21 -12.74 -0.48
CA LEU A 136 2.52 -13.60 -1.63
C LEU A 136 3.14 -12.81 -2.79
N LEU A 137 2.58 -11.63 -3.08
CA LEU A 137 3.04 -10.80 -4.19
C LEU A 137 4.29 -10.01 -3.83
N THR A 138 4.49 -9.61 -2.56
CA THR A 138 5.75 -9.02 -2.07
C THR A 138 6.92 -9.98 -2.24
N LEU A 139 6.74 -11.28 -1.99
CA LEU A 139 7.78 -12.29 -2.23
C LEU A 139 8.26 -12.33 -3.68
N THR A 140 7.43 -11.88 -4.63
CA THR A 140 7.81 -11.82 -6.04
C THR A 140 8.49 -10.51 -6.44
N LYS A 141 8.59 -9.54 -5.54
CA LYS A 141 9.19 -8.23 -5.80
C LYS A 141 10.71 -8.34 -5.76
N LYS A 142 11.38 -8.04 -6.87
CA LYS A 142 12.85 -7.93 -6.95
C LYS A 142 13.23 -6.52 -7.32
N GLN A 143 13.87 -5.82 -6.39
CA GLN A 143 14.49 -4.52 -6.65
C GLN A 143 15.74 -4.72 -7.50
N LEU A 144 15.88 -3.89 -8.53
CA LEU A 144 17.02 -3.84 -9.42
C LEU A 144 17.81 -2.56 -9.17
N PRO A 145 19.13 -2.56 -9.42
CA PRO A 145 19.91 -1.33 -9.36
C PRO A 145 19.32 -0.28 -10.31
N SER A 146 19.15 0.95 -9.82
CA SER A 146 18.68 2.10 -10.59
C SER A 146 19.68 3.24 -10.44
N SER A 147 20.09 3.85 -11.55
CA SER A 147 20.84 5.12 -11.56
C SER A 147 19.91 6.33 -11.61
N SER A 148 18.60 6.12 -11.54
CA SER A 148 17.57 7.14 -11.65
C SER A 148 16.89 7.37 -10.30
N PHE A 149 16.11 8.44 -10.23
CA PHE A 149 15.23 8.70 -9.09
C PHE A 149 14.10 7.68 -8.96
N MET A 150 13.79 6.90 -10.00
CA MET A 150 12.71 5.93 -9.95
C MET A 150 13.17 4.60 -9.36
N LEU A 151 12.25 3.99 -8.60
CA LEU A 151 12.36 2.59 -8.22
C LEU A 151 12.32 1.72 -9.47
N TYR A 152 13.28 0.80 -9.59
CA TYR A 152 13.30 -0.18 -10.67
C TYR A 152 13.07 -1.56 -10.09
N GLU A 153 11.86 -2.08 -10.29
CA GLU A 153 11.42 -3.33 -9.68
C GLU A 153 10.82 -4.25 -10.74
N LYS A 154 10.99 -5.56 -10.55
CA LYS A 154 10.37 -6.57 -11.42
C LYS A 154 9.77 -7.71 -10.63
N THR A 155 8.75 -8.33 -11.20
CA THR A 155 8.23 -9.61 -10.73
C THR A 155 9.24 -10.73 -11.03
N CYS A 156 9.67 -11.45 -10.00
CA CYS A 156 10.53 -12.62 -10.05
C CYS A 156 9.87 -13.78 -9.30
N LEU A 157 9.63 -14.89 -10.00
CA LEU A 157 8.87 -16.02 -9.45
C LEU A 157 9.72 -17.01 -8.64
N GLU A 158 11.04 -16.82 -8.60
CA GLU A 158 11.99 -17.77 -8.02
C GLU A 158 11.77 -18.00 -6.52
N ALA A 159 11.38 -16.96 -5.79
CA ALA A 159 11.07 -17.04 -4.36
C ALA A 159 9.91 -18.01 -4.06
N LEU A 160 9.02 -18.24 -5.03
CA LEU A 160 7.86 -19.12 -4.87
C LEU A 160 8.16 -20.58 -5.26
N ASN A 161 9.36 -20.89 -5.77
CA ASN A 161 9.72 -22.27 -6.11
C ASN A 161 9.68 -23.20 -4.87
N GLY A 162 9.92 -22.67 -3.67
CA GLY A 162 9.81 -23.40 -2.40
C GLY A 162 8.40 -23.89 -2.07
N LEU A 163 7.36 -23.40 -2.75
CA LEU A 163 6.00 -23.89 -2.59
C LEU A 163 5.79 -25.30 -3.19
N GLY A 164 6.72 -25.79 -4.03
CA GLY A 164 6.56 -27.08 -4.72
C GLY A 164 5.54 -27.07 -5.86
N LEU A 165 5.10 -25.88 -6.29
CA LEU A 165 4.30 -25.71 -7.50
C LEU A 165 5.20 -25.69 -8.73
N VAL A 166 4.75 -26.30 -9.83
CA VAL A 166 5.41 -26.14 -11.13
C VAL A 166 5.34 -24.69 -11.61
N HIS A 167 6.34 -24.24 -12.38
CA HIS A 167 6.48 -22.83 -12.80
C HIS A 167 5.21 -22.24 -13.44
N ASN A 168 4.53 -22.97 -14.32
CA ASN A 168 3.29 -22.51 -14.95
C ASN A 168 2.14 -22.32 -13.94
N LYS A 169 2.09 -23.14 -12.88
CA LYS A 169 1.13 -22.96 -11.79
C LYS A 169 1.47 -21.73 -10.94
N ILE A 170 2.75 -21.52 -10.61
CA ILE A 170 3.21 -20.31 -9.91
C ILE A 170 2.83 -19.07 -10.70
N LYS A 171 3.18 -19.01 -12.00
CA LYS A 171 2.85 -17.89 -12.88
C LYS A 171 1.36 -17.57 -12.88
N SER A 172 0.51 -18.60 -12.98
CA SER A 172 -0.93 -18.38 -12.94
C SER A 172 -1.44 -18.00 -11.56
N PHE A 173 -0.89 -18.56 -10.48
CA PHE A 173 -1.27 -18.21 -9.11
C PHE A 173 -0.97 -16.74 -8.81
N VAL A 174 0.23 -16.27 -9.18
CA VAL A 174 0.64 -14.87 -9.10
C VAL A 174 -0.25 -13.96 -9.96
N SER A 175 -0.51 -14.33 -11.21
CA SER A 175 -1.40 -13.55 -12.08
C SER A 175 -2.81 -13.41 -11.51
N SER A 176 -3.38 -14.50 -10.97
CA SER A 176 -4.70 -14.47 -10.36
C SER A 176 -4.70 -13.67 -9.05
N ALA A 177 -3.66 -13.79 -8.22
CA ALA A 177 -3.47 -12.98 -7.02
C ALA A 177 -3.39 -11.49 -7.35
N GLN A 178 -2.68 -11.09 -8.41
CA GLN A 178 -2.59 -9.69 -8.85
C GLN A 178 -3.96 -9.14 -9.27
N LYS A 179 -4.74 -9.90 -10.05
CA LYS A 179 -6.10 -9.49 -10.45
C LYS A 179 -6.98 -9.28 -9.24
N GLU A 180 -6.97 -10.23 -8.32
CA GLU A 180 -7.84 -10.17 -7.15
C GLU A 180 -7.41 -9.08 -6.16
N LEU A 181 -6.12 -8.98 -5.83
CA LEU A 181 -5.65 -7.94 -4.92
C LEU A 181 -5.87 -6.53 -5.49
N SER A 182 -5.68 -6.33 -6.80
CA SER A 182 -5.99 -5.05 -7.45
C SER A 182 -7.48 -4.71 -7.41
N PHE A 183 -8.36 -5.69 -7.59
CA PHE A 183 -9.80 -5.52 -7.44
C PHE A 183 -10.21 -5.18 -5.99
N MET A 184 -9.72 -5.94 -5.01
CA MET A 184 -9.95 -5.67 -3.59
C MET A 184 -9.48 -4.27 -3.21
N SER A 185 -8.31 -3.84 -3.71
CA SER A 185 -7.79 -2.48 -3.50
C SER A 185 -8.77 -1.42 -4.01
N CYS A 186 -9.34 -1.60 -5.21
CA CYS A 186 -10.32 -0.66 -5.76
C CYS A 186 -11.61 -0.60 -4.92
N GLN A 187 -12.10 -1.76 -4.45
CA GLN A 187 -13.29 -1.85 -3.61
C GLN A 187 -13.13 -1.09 -2.28
N ILE A 188 -11.95 -1.17 -1.66
CA ILE A 188 -11.65 -0.43 -0.42
C ILE A 188 -11.82 1.07 -0.65
N ILE A 189 -11.22 1.61 -1.72
CA ILE A 189 -11.31 3.06 -2.02
C ILE A 189 -12.74 3.49 -2.33
N GLN A 190 -13.48 2.71 -3.11
CA GLN A 190 -14.88 3.01 -3.41
C GLN A 190 -15.78 2.96 -2.16
N ARG A 191 -15.52 2.04 -1.21
CA ARG A 191 -16.24 2.00 0.06
C ARG A 191 -15.92 3.22 0.93
N HIS A 192 -14.66 3.63 0.98
CA HIS A 192 -14.27 4.82 1.73
C HIS A 192 -14.79 6.10 1.07
N SER A 193 -14.84 6.19 -0.26
CA SER A 193 -15.32 7.40 -0.95
C SER A 193 -16.77 7.74 -0.63
N GLN A 194 -17.60 6.73 -0.33
CA GLN A 194 -19.00 6.88 0.10
C GLN A 194 -19.15 7.60 1.45
N LEU A 195 -18.09 7.70 2.25
CA LEU A 195 -18.12 8.35 3.57
C LEU A 195 -17.95 9.87 3.47
N TYR A 196 -17.58 10.40 2.30
CA TYR A 196 -17.38 11.85 2.10
C TYR A 196 -18.57 12.46 1.37
N ASP A 197 -18.90 13.69 1.75
CA ASP A 197 -19.92 14.51 1.09
C ASP A 197 -19.37 15.14 -0.20
N ASN A 198 -18.92 14.28 -1.13
CA ASN A 198 -18.46 14.68 -2.45
C ASN A 198 -18.87 13.62 -3.48
N PRO A 199 -20.11 13.69 -4.02
CA PRO A 199 -20.61 12.69 -4.95
C PRO A 199 -19.83 12.66 -6.27
N ALA A 200 -19.14 13.74 -6.65
CA ALA A 200 -18.30 13.74 -7.85
C ALA A 200 -17.09 12.79 -7.72
N LEU A 201 -16.56 12.57 -6.51
CA LEU A 201 -15.47 11.60 -6.33
C LEU A 201 -15.91 10.18 -6.67
N MET A 202 -17.15 9.80 -6.36
CA MET A 202 -17.66 8.48 -6.73
C MET A 202 -17.73 8.29 -8.25
N GLU A 203 -18.18 9.32 -8.97
CA GLU A 203 -18.25 9.32 -10.44
C GLU A 203 -16.86 9.26 -11.10
N LEU A 204 -15.83 9.79 -10.42
CA LEU A 204 -14.44 9.76 -10.92
C LEU A 204 -13.72 8.44 -10.61
N LEU A 205 -14.18 7.66 -9.63
CA LEU A 205 -13.56 6.39 -9.21
C LEU A 205 -14.06 5.20 -10.05
N VAL A 206 -13.91 5.31 -11.37
CA VAL A 206 -14.28 4.27 -12.32
C VAL A 206 -13.16 3.24 -12.43
N ILE A 207 -13.48 1.98 -12.14
CA ILE A 207 -12.55 0.87 -12.29
C ILE A 207 -12.30 0.61 -13.78
N ARG A 208 -11.03 0.65 -14.19
CA ARG A 208 -10.56 0.21 -15.51
C ARG A 208 -9.76 -1.08 -15.39
N TYR A 209 -9.71 -1.85 -16.48
CA TYR A 209 -9.01 -3.13 -16.54
C TYR A 209 -7.95 -3.10 -17.62
N ASP A 210 -6.73 -3.54 -17.30
CA ASP A 210 -5.68 -3.70 -18.31
C ASP A 210 -5.82 -5.00 -19.11
N ASP A 211 -4.89 -5.26 -20.05
CA ASP A 211 -4.89 -6.49 -20.87
C ASP A 211 -4.76 -7.78 -20.02
N HIS A 212 -4.22 -7.66 -18.81
CA HIS A 212 -4.09 -8.74 -17.85
C HIS A 212 -5.29 -8.84 -16.89
N LYS A 213 -6.34 -8.03 -17.11
CA LYS A 213 -7.55 -7.93 -16.29
C LYS A 213 -7.29 -7.48 -14.84
N ARG A 214 -6.19 -6.78 -14.58
CA ARG A 214 -5.94 -6.13 -13.29
C ARG A 214 -6.78 -4.85 -13.21
N SER A 215 -7.30 -4.55 -12.03
CA SER A 215 -8.17 -3.39 -11.79
C SER A 215 -7.37 -2.14 -11.42
N TYR A 216 -7.79 -0.99 -11.92
CA TYR A 216 -7.15 0.31 -11.67
C TYR A 216 -8.19 1.39 -11.40
N LEU A 217 -7.85 2.30 -10.50
CA LEU A 217 -8.51 3.58 -10.30
C LEU A 217 -7.57 4.72 -10.72
N PRO A 218 -8.10 5.90 -11.09
CA PRO A 218 -7.28 7.06 -11.40
C PRO A 218 -6.50 7.54 -10.16
N GLN A 219 -5.21 7.85 -10.33
CA GLN A 219 -4.31 8.26 -9.23
C GLN A 219 -4.85 9.39 -8.37
N TYR A 220 -5.20 10.52 -8.99
CA TYR A 220 -5.50 11.73 -8.25
C TYR A 220 -6.80 11.64 -7.43
N PRO A 221 -7.95 11.21 -7.99
CA PRO A 221 -9.17 11.01 -7.20
C PRO A 221 -8.97 10.00 -6.06
N THR A 222 -8.21 8.94 -6.31
CA THR A 222 -7.87 7.91 -5.31
C THR A 222 -7.07 8.51 -4.15
N ALA A 223 -6.00 9.24 -4.46
CA ALA A 223 -5.18 9.90 -3.46
C ALA A 223 -5.99 10.93 -2.66
N LYS A 224 -6.90 11.66 -3.29
CA LYS A 224 -7.79 12.61 -2.62
C LYS A 224 -8.67 11.91 -1.58
N VAL A 225 -9.27 10.76 -1.91
CA VAL A 225 -10.03 9.94 -0.93
C VAL A 225 -9.16 9.51 0.24
N ILE A 226 -7.94 9.03 -0.02
CA ILE A 226 -7.01 8.58 1.02
C ILE A 226 -6.60 9.73 1.93
N LEU A 227 -6.25 10.89 1.38
CA LEU A 227 -5.80 12.05 2.16
C LEU A 227 -6.94 12.66 2.99
N LEU A 228 -8.16 12.74 2.43
CA LEU A 228 -9.34 13.14 3.20
C LEU A 228 -9.62 12.16 4.34
N SER A 229 -9.49 10.86 4.08
CA SER A 229 -9.59 9.84 5.13
C SER A 229 -8.53 10.00 6.20
N ALA A 230 -7.30 10.28 5.77
CA ALA A 230 -6.18 10.45 6.66
C ALA A 230 -6.42 11.61 7.63
N LEU A 231 -6.92 12.73 7.11
CA LEU A 231 -7.33 13.87 7.93
C LEU A 231 -8.43 13.50 8.92
N GLN A 232 -9.53 12.90 8.45
CA GLN A 232 -10.70 12.60 9.29
C GLN A 232 -10.43 11.55 10.36
N HIS A 233 -9.63 10.53 10.07
CA HIS A 233 -9.38 9.39 10.97
C HIS A 233 -8.07 9.51 11.75
N ASN A 234 -7.42 10.68 11.75
CA ASN A 234 -6.15 10.91 12.44
C ASN A 234 -5.02 9.96 11.99
N ILE A 235 -4.97 9.65 10.68
CA ILE A 235 -3.92 8.81 10.11
C ILE A 235 -2.63 9.64 10.04
N PRO A 236 -1.53 9.19 10.67
CA PRO A 236 -0.26 9.86 10.55
C PRO A 236 0.41 9.55 9.21
N LEU A 237 1.13 10.55 8.72
CA LEU A 237 1.97 10.42 7.53
C LEU A 237 3.44 10.59 7.93
N ILE A 238 4.31 9.81 7.31
CA ILE A 238 5.76 10.04 7.36
C ILE A 238 6.21 10.32 5.94
N ILE A 239 6.84 11.47 5.70
CA ILE A 239 7.49 11.75 4.42
C ILE A 239 8.98 11.46 4.58
N LYS A 240 9.45 10.41 3.90
CA LYS A 240 10.85 10.00 3.82
C LYS A 240 11.47 10.66 2.60
N VAL A 241 12.31 11.67 2.81
CA VAL A 241 12.89 12.49 1.75
C VAL A 241 14.34 12.11 1.54
N SER A 242 14.62 11.41 0.44
CA SER A 242 15.99 11.21 -0.03
C SER A 242 16.48 12.47 -0.73
N ARG A 243 17.58 13.04 -0.24
CA ARG A 243 18.16 14.30 -0.72
C ARG A 243 19.31 14.02 -1.66
N PHE A 244 19.27 14.62 -2.85
CA PHE A 244 20.29 14.44 -3.89
C PHE A 244 20.91 15.78 -4.27
N VAL A 245 22.20 15.79 -4.63
CA VAL A 245 22.86 16.93 -5.27
C VAL A 245 23.37 16.50 -6.62
N LYS A 246 22.96 17.18 -7.70
CA LYS A 246 23.36 16.81 -9.07
C LYS A 246 23.17 15.31 -9.33
N HIS A 247 22.00 14.77 -8.93
CA HIS A 247 21.64 13.35 -9.05
C HIS A 247 22.50 12.37 -8.24
N ARG A 248 23.28 12.83 -7.27
CA ARG A 248 24.02 11.97 -6.33
C ARG A 248 23.36 11.98 -4.97
N TYR A 249 23.09 10.80 -4.43
CA TYR A 249 22.54 10.65 -3.09
C TYR A 249 23.44 11.34 -2.07
N HIS A 250 22.84 12.12 -1.17
CA HIS A 250 23.53 12.79 -0.09
C HIS A 250 23.15 12.15 1.25
N ASP A 251 21.88 12.28 1.65
CA ASP A 251 21.33 11.72 2.88
C ASP A 251 19.81 11.63 2.83
N GLU A 252 19.19 11.34 3.97
CA GLU A 252 17.76 11.17 4.13
C GLU A 252 17.23 12.04 5.28
N LEU A 253 16.01 12.56 5.10
CA LEU A 253 15.27 13.30 6.11
C LEU A 253 13.89 12.66 6.33
N LEU A 254 13.56 12.35 7.59
CA LEU A 254 12.30 11.73 7.97
C LEU A 254 11.39 12.77 8.64
N LEU A 255 10.29 13.13 7.98
CA LEU A 255 9.37 14.17 8.45
C LEU A 255 8.04 13.53 8.89
N GLY A 256 7.67 13.70 10.16
CA GLY A 256 6.40 13.23 10.70
C GLY A 256 5.30 14.27 10.51
N PHE A 257 4.09 13.83 10.14
CA PHE A 257 2.94 14.71 9.94
C PHE A 257 1.68 14.11 10.58
N THR A 258 0.94 14.95 11.28
CA THR A 258 -0.35 14.58 11.89
C THR A 258 -1.46 15.52 11.44
N PRO A 259 -2.71 15.05 11.31
CA PRO A 259 -3.83 15.91 10.98
C PRO A 259 -4.04 17.02 12.00
N SER A 260 -4.30 18.23 11.50
CA SER A 260 -4.70 19.40 12.27
C SER A 260 -5.97 19.14 13.09
N LEU A 261 -6.22 19.98 14.09
CA LEU A 261 -7.43 19.89 14.92
C LEU A 261 -8.71 20.06 14.09
N ASP A 262 -8.69 20.94 13.09
CA ASP A 262 -9.83 21.19 12.19
C ASP A 262 -9.96 20.17 11.05
N LYS A 263 -9.06 19.18 10.97
CA LYS A 263 -9.07 18.09 9.98
C LYS A 263 -8.99 18.58 8.52
N LYS A 264 -8.36 19.72 8.27
CA LYS A 264 -8.20 20.29 6.92
C LYS A 264 -6.79 20.19 6.38
N GLU A 265 -5.80 20.02 7.24
CA GLU A 265 -4.39 20.05 6.86
C GLU A 265 -3.55 19.11 7.74
N PHE A 266 -2.33 18.82 7.33
CA PHE A 266 -1.34 18.16 8.16
C PHE A 266 -0.32 19.16 8.72
N TYR A 267 0.11 18.98 9.96
CA TYR A 267 1.21 19.75 10.55
C TYR A 267 2.39 18.84 10.87
N LEU A 268 3.59 19.39 10.73
CA LEU A 268 4.83 18.71 11.10
C LEU A 268 4.81 18.38 12.60
N THR A 269 5.10 17.13 12.94
CA THR A 269 5.27 16.68 14.31
C THR A 269 6.61 15.96 14.47
N PRO A 270 7.35 16.21 15.56
CA PRO A 270 8.56 15.45 15.87
C PRO A 270 8.23 14.07 16.45
N ARG A 271 6.98 13.83 16.89
CA ARG A 271 6.56 12.59 17.56
C ARG A 271 5.09 12.28 17.30
N PHE A 272 4.77 11.00 17.14
CA PHE A 272 3.38 10.54 17.11
C PHE A 272 2.88 10.19 18.52
N ASP A 273 1.56 10.07 18.66
CA ASP A 273 0.94 9.51 19.86
C ASP A 273 1.46 8.08 20.09
N ASN A 274 1.76 7.71 21.33
CA ASN A 274 2.20 6.36 21.72
C ASN A 274 1.17 5.27 21.35
N LYS A 275 -0.09 5.64 21.11
CA LYS A 275 -1.15 4.73 20.65
C LYS A 275 -1.09 4.47 19.14
N CYS A 276 -0.35 5.28 18.39
CA CYS A 276 -0.14 5.04 16.98
C CYS A 276 0.90 3.93 16.79
N GLN A 277 0.55 2.88 16.06
CA GLN A 277 1.47 1.77 15.78
C GLN A 277 2.02 1.80 14.36
N ALA A 278 1.29 2.38 13.41
CA ALA A 278 1.63 2.40 11.99
C ALA A 278 1.28 3.75 11.36
N ALA A 279 1.99 4.09 10.29
CA ALA A 279 1.75 5.29 9.48
C ALA A 279 1.79 4.97 7.99
N ILE A 280 1.18 5.85 7.18
CA ILE A 280 1.41 5.85 5.74
C ILE A 280 2.75 6.55 5.49
N ILE A 281 3.68 5.83 4.86
CA ILE A 281 5.02 6.30 4.52
C ILE A 281 5.01 6.75 3.06
N CYS A 282 5.34 8.01 2.81
CA CYS A 282 5.53 8.56 1.48
C CYS A 282 7.03 8.72 1.22
N GLU A 283 7.61 7.88 0.35
CA GLU A 283 8.98 8.05 -0.10
C GLU A 283 9.04 9.05 -1.24
N GLY A 284 9.85 10.07 -1.06
CA GLY A 284 10.08 11.09 -2.06
C GLY A 284 11.54 11.51 -2.16
N ILE A 285 11.81 12.26 -3.21
CA ILE A 285 13.12 12.77 -3.55
C ILE A 285 13.07 14.28 -3.70
N VAL A 286 14.15 14.93 -3.29
CA VAL A 286 14.49 16.29 -3.69
C VAL A 286 15.89 16.28 -4.31
N ASN A 287 16.06 16.94 -5.46
CA ASN A 287 17.35 17.07 -6.14
C ASN A 287 17.76 18.55 -6.20
N TYR A 288 18.89 18.85 -5.59
CA TYR A 288 19.48 20.17 -5.56
C TYR A 288 20.42 20.37 -6.75
N PRO A 289 20.40 21.57 -7.38
CA PRO A 289 21.28 21.88 -8.49
C PRO A 289 22.73 22.01 -8.04
N ASP A 290 23.02 22.57 -6.86
CA ASP A 290 24.40 22.91 -6.46
C ASP A 290 24.81 22.39 -5.09
N GLY A 291 23.95 22.51 -4.08
CA GLY A 291 24.25 22.08 -2.72
C GLY A 291 22.98 21.78 -1.93
N VAL A 292 23.10 20.91 -0.92
CA VAL A 292 21.99 20.54 -0.05
C VAL A 292 21.64 21.71 0.87
N GLU A 293 20.35 22.06 0.93
CA GLU A 293 19.86 23.01 1.92
C GLU A 293 19.85 22.39 3.33
N ARG A 294 19.97 23.22 4.36
CA ARG A 294 19.86 22.73 5.74
C ARG A 294 18.45 22.14 5.96
N PRO A 295 18.29 21.08 6.78
CA PRO A 295 16.99 20.48 7.06
C PRO A 295 15.92 21.51 7.47
N GLU A 296 16.28 22.48 8.30
CA GLU A 296 15.39 23.56 8.75
C GLU A 296 14.91 24.41 7.56
N THR A 297 15.81 24.74 6.63
CA THR A 297 15.49 25.51 5.42
C THR A 297 14.53 24.75 4.52
N TYR A 298 14.77 23.45 4.32
CA TYR A 298 13.88 22.59 3.54
C TYR A 298 12.49 22.51 4.15
N VAL A 299 12.42 22.21 5.44
CA VAL A 299 11.16 22.08 6.19
C VAL A 299 10.38 23.39 6.15
N ASN A 300 11.04 24.53 6.31
CA ASN A 300 10.38 25.83 6.19
C ASN A 300 9.81 26.06 4.78
N ARG A 301 10.56 25.72 3.72
CA ARG A 301 10.09 25.82 2.34
C ARG A 301 8.92 24.88 2.05
N LEU A 302 8.95 23.68 2.62
CA LEU A 302 7.85 22.71 2.51
C LEU A 302 6.59 23.22 3.24
N ASN A 303 6.74 23.77 4.45
CA ASN A 303 5.65 24.33 5.25
C ASN A 303 5.11 25.68 4.75
N GLN A 304 5.84 26.39 3.88
CA GLN A 304 5.29 27.54 3.14
C GLN A 304 4.19 27.12 2.16
N GLN A 305 4.16 25.84 1.80
CA GLN A 305 3.11 25.22 1.02
C GLN A 305 2.25 24.33 1.92
N SER A 306 1.08 23.97 1.43
CA SER A 306 0.20 23.01 2.08
C SER A 306 0.71 21.57 1.86
N PRO A 307 0.96 20.76 2.91
CA PRO A 307 1.31 19.35 2.73
C PRO A 307 0.29 18.56 1.91
N ILE A 308 -1.01 18.76 2.13
CA ILE A 308 -2.02 18.10 1.28
C ILE A 308 -1.93 18.55 -0.19
N GLN A 309 -1.65 19.84 -0.45
CA GLN A 309 -1.46 20.36 -1.80
C GLN A 309 -0.23 19.73 -2.47
N ILE A 310 0.89 19.59 -1.76
CA ILE A 310 2.11 18.95 -2.28
C ILE A 310 1.84 17.49 -2.66
N LEU A 311 1.18 16.73 -1.78
CA LEU A 311 0.86 15.34 -2.01
C LEU A 311 -0.10 15.19 -3.21
N LEU A 312 -1.17 15.97 -3.26
CA LEU A 312 -2.11 15.97 -4.39
C LEU A 312 -1.45 16.40 -5.70
N ALA A 313 -0.52 17.36 -5.67
CA ALA A 313 0.24 17.78 -6.83
C ALA A 313 1.08 16.65 -7.43
N ASN A 314 1.74 15.85 -6.59
CA ASN A 314 2.45 14.65 -7.05
C ASN A 314 1.50 13.72 -7.82
N PHE A 315 0.38 13.32 -7.21
CA PHE A 315 -0.61 12.43 -7.86
C PHE A 315 -1.27 13.04 -9.10
N ALA A 316 -1.40 14.38 -9.18
CA ALA A 316 -1.91 15.06 -10.36
C ALA A 316 -0.91 15.03 -11.54
N ALA A 317 0.39 15.08 -11.24
CA ALA A 317 1.45 14.99 -12.25
C ALA A 317 1.71 13.56 -12.73
N HIS A 318 1.40 12.54 -11.91
CA HIS A 318 1.52 11.14 -12.31
C HIS A 318 0.52 10.76 -13.41
N PRO A 319 0.86 9.76 -14.26
CA PRO A 319 -0.11 9.14 -15.15
C PRO A 319 -1.31 8.62 -14.35
N GLN A 320 -2.51 9.08 -14.69
CA GLN A 320 -3.73 8.71 -13.96
C GLN A 320 -4.00 7.20 -14.03
N PHE A 321 -3.59 6.56 -15.12
CA PHE A 321 -3.54 5.10 -15.28
C PHE A 321 -2.15 4.67 -15.76
N SER A 322 -1.77 3.42 -15.48
CA SER A 322 -0.47 2.84 -15.84
C SER A 322 -0.56 1.85 -17.00
N GLY A 323 0.59 1.45 -17.55
CA GLY A 323 0.68 0.43 -18.61
C GLY A 323 -0.07 0.81 -19.88
N ASN A 324 -0.77 -0.15 -20.48
CA ASN A 324 -1.57 0.04 -21.69
C ASN A 324 -2.74 1.02 -21.49
N LEU A 325 -3.16 1.28 -20.25
CA LEU A 325 -4.23 2.22 -19.91
C LEU A 325 -3.75 3.68 -19.90
N ARG A 326 -2.46 3.97 -20.03
CA ARG A 326 -1.92 5.34 -19.95
C ARG A 326 -2.54 6.30 -20.97
N ASN A 327 -2.96 5.77 -22.13
CA ASN A 327 -3.54 6.55 -23.22
C ASN A 327 -5.07 6.62 -23.19
N THR A 328 -5.69 6.08 -22.15
CA THR A 328 -7.15 6.12 -22.01
C THR A 328 -7.64 7.55 -21.78
N PRO A 329 -8.88 7.90 -22.19
CA PRO A 329 -9.34 9.27 -22.13
C PRO A 329 -9.40 9.80 -20.70
N CYS A 330 -9.27 11.12 -20.58
CA CYS A 330 -9.30 11.84 -19.31
C CYS A 330 -10.61 11.55 -18.58
N ILE A 331 -10.52 10.99 -17.37
CA ILE A 331 -11.68 10.56 -16.58
C ILE A 331 -12.66 11.71 -16.29
N TYR A 332 -12.15 12.93 -16.09
CA TYR A 332 -12.97 14.11 -15.87
C TYR A 332 -13.82 14.48 -17.09
N LYS A 333 -13.24 14.36 -18.28
CA LYS A 333 -13.94 14.62 -19.54
C LYS A 333 -15.06 13.60 -19.75
N GLU A 334 -14.76 12.32 -19.55
CA GLU A 334 -15.76 11.25 -19.64
C GLU A 334 -16.90 11.43 -18.62
N ALA A 335 -16.58 11.70 -17.36
CA ALA A 335 -17.59 11.92 -16.32
C ALA A 335 -18.47 13.14 -16.63
N TYR A 336 -17.88 14.23 -17.14
CA TYR A 336 -18.60 15.44 -17.54
C TYR A 336 -19.58 15.21 -18.70
N GLU A 337 -19.18 14.40 -19.69
CA GLU A 337 -20.00 14.07 -20.85
C GLU A 337 -21.15 13.11 -20.49
N ASN A 338 -20.89 12.15 -19.60
CA ASN A 338 -21.82 11.07 -19.30
C ASN A 338 -22.83 11.36 -18.18
N ASN A 339 -22.57 12.33 -17.29
CA ASN A 339 -23.41 12.53 -16.11
C ASN A 339 -23.90 13.98 -15.94
N SER A 340 -25.11 14.27 -16.40
CA SER A 340 -25.69 15.62 -16.42
C SER A 340 -25.91 16.21 -15.02
N ALA A 341 -26.20 15.38 -14.01
CA ALA A 341 -26.48 15.81 -12.64
C ALA A 341 -25.21 16.27 -11.89
N PHE A 342 -24.04 15.74 -12.26
CA PHE A 342 -22.78 16.03 -11.58
C PHE A 342 -21.84 16.94 -12.36
N LYS A 343 -22.30 17.60 -13.44
CA LYS A 343 -21.43 18.47 -14.24
C LYS A 343 -20.71 19.53 -13.42
N ALA A 344 -21.42 20.30 -12.60
CA ALA A 344 -20.83 21.34 -11.77
C ALA A 344 -19.77 20.82 -10.77
N PRO A 345 -20.05 19.80 -9.94
CA PRO A 345 -19.04 19.28 -9.02
C PRO A 345 -17.88 18.57 -9.76
N ILE A 346 -18.12 17.94 -10.91
CA ILE A 346 -17.04 17.38 -11.75
C ILE A 346 -16.15 18.49 -12.32
N THR A 347 -16.71 19.62 -12.76
CA THR A 347 -15.94 20.77 -13.21
C THR A 347 -15.03 21.31 -12.10
N GLN A 348 -15.54 21.43 -10.88
CA GLN A 348 -14.74 21.87 -9.72
C GLN A 348 -13.57 20.91 -9.43
N GLU A 349 -13.83 19.59 -9.46
CA GLU A 349 -12.78 18.59 -9.28
C GLU A 349 -11.74 18.61 -10.40
N TRP A 350 -12.17 18.87 -11.64
CA TRP A 350 -11.28 19.00 -12.78
C TRP A 350 -10.41 20.26 -12.70
N GLU A 351 -10.99 21.39 -12.29
CA GLU A 351 -10.23 22.63 -12.04
C GLU A 351 -9.17 22.43 -10.95
N ALA A 352 -9.54 21.80 -9.83
CA ALA A 352 -8.62 21.46 -8.75
C ALA A 352 -7.49 20.53 -9.23
N PHE A 353 -7.82 19.50 -10.03
CA PHE A 353 -6.81 18.64 -10.65
C PHE A 353 -5.83 19.43 -11.52
N ASN A 354 -6.32 20.31 -12.40
CA ASN A 354 -5.47 21.12 -13.28
C ASN A 354 -4.58 22.08 -12.49
N GLN A 355 -5.10 22.68 -11.41
CA GLN A 355 -4.32 23.55 -10.51
C GLN A 355 -3.19 22.78 -9.83
N HIS A 356 -3.45 21.58 -9.31
CA HIS A 356 -2.43 20.73 -8.71
C HIS A 356 -1.38 20.24 -9.73
N ALA A 357 -1.81 19.88 -10.95
CA ALA A 357 -0.88 19.51 -12.03
C ALA A 357 0.02 20.68 -12.45
N TYR A 358 -0.52 21.90 -12.47
CA TYR A 358 0.25 23.11 -12.73
C TYR A 358 1.24 23.40 -11.59
N PHE A 359 0.78 23.33 -10.34
CA PHE A 359 1.62 23.48 -9.15
C PHE A 359 2.79 22.50 -9.17
N ALA A 360 2.55 21.22 -9.49
CA ALA A 360 3.58 20.20 -9.53
C ALA A 360 4.74 20.56 -10.47
N LYS A 361 4.42 21.01 -11.69
CA LYS A 361 5.42 21.42 -12.68
C LYS A 361 6.21 22.65 -12.23
N LYS A 362 5.51 23.61 -11.62
CA LYS A 362 6.08 24.91 -11.21
C LYS A 362 6.98 24.78 -9.98
N GLU A 363 6.49 24.14 -8.93
CA GLU A 363 7.11 24.13 -7.61
C GLU A 363 8.07 22.95 -7.41
N GLY A 364 8.01 21.93 -8.26
CA GLY A 364 8.99 20.86 -8.28
C GLY A 364 8.54 19.54 -7.66
N CYS A 365 7.36 19.07 -8.09
CA CYS A 365 6.79 17.79 -7.73
C CYS A 365 6.67 16.84 -8.95
N THR A 366 7.57 16.95 -9.93
CA THR A 366 7.62 16.04 -11.09
C THR A 366 8.99 15.38 -11.21
N PHE A 367 9.07 14.33 -12.03
CA PHE A 367 10.35 13.66 -12.29
C PHE A 367 11.37 14.60 -12.95
N GLU A 368 10.92 15.46 -13.87
CA GLU A 368 11.76 16.43 -14.58
C GLU A 368 12.17 17.61 -13.69
N ASN A 369 11.38 17.92 -12.67
CA ASN A 369 11.65 18.97 -11.70
C ASN A 369 11.36 18.43 -10.29
N PRO A 370 12.29 17.70 -9.64
CA PRO A 370 12.11 17.21 -8.28
C PRO A 370 12.73 18.17 -7.26
N SER A 371 12.44 19.48 -7.36
CA SER A 371 13.06 20.51 -6.51
C SER A 371 12.34 20.79 -5.19
N LEU A 372 11.09 20.34 -5.03
CA LEU A 372 10.34 20.41 -3.76
C LEU A 372 10.15 19.03 -3.15
N LEU A 373 9.40 18.16 -3.83
CA LEU A 373 9.18 16.77 -3.41
C LEU A 373 8.58 15.99 -4.57
N PHE A 374 9.36 15.07 -5.16
CA PHE A 374 8.87 14.09 -6.11
C PHE A 374 8.64 12.76 -5.41
N LEU A 375 7.39 12.30 -5.35
CA LEU A 375 7.03 11.02 -4.74
C LEU A 375 7.34 9.87 -5.68
N ASN A 376 7.97 8.84 -5.12
CA ASN A 376 8.28 7.61 -5.83
C ASN A 376 7.42 6.44 -5.39
N HIS A 377 7.10 6.39 -4.10
CA HIS A 377 6.46 5.23 -3.51
C HIS A 377 5.68 5.61 -2.26
N VAL A 378 4.64 4.83 -1.98
CA VAL A 378 3.84 4.97 -0.77
C VAL A 378 3.55 3.59 -0.22
N PHE A 379 3.89 3.34 1.04
CA PHE A 379 3.66 2.07 1.72
C PHE A 379 3.21 2.33 3.17
N CYS A 380 2.93 1.27 3.92
CA CYS A 380 2.58 1.35 5.33
C CYS A 380 3.59 0.57 6.15
N ASP A 381 3.99 1.11 7.29
CA ASP A 381 4.94 0.45 8.19
C ASP A 381 4.80 0.95 9.63
N SER A 382 5.47 0.25 10.55
CA SER A 382 5.52 0.65 11.96
C SER A 382 6.23 1.99 12.11
N ILE A 383 5.61 2.90 12.87
CA ILE A 383 6.25 4.20 13.19
C ILE A 383 7.56 4.05 13.97
N THR A 384 7.78 2.90 14.62
CA THR A 384 8.95 2.64 15.47
C THR A 384 10.25 2.57 14.68
N TYR A 385 10.19 2.27 13.38
CA TYR A 385 11.35 2.21 12.49
C TYR A 385 11.82 3.58 11.98
N TYR A 386 11.07 4.66 12.25
CA TYR A 386 11.31 5.97 11.66
C TYR A 386 11.62 7.03 12.72
N PRO A 387 12.91 7.27 13.04
CA PRO A 387 13.30 8.36 13.94
C PRO A 387 13.06 9.71 13.26
N LEU A 388 11.96 10.36 13.63
CA LEU A 388 11.53 11.62 13.01
C LEU A 388 12.49 12.77 13.32
N TYR A 389 12.60 13.68 12.36
CA TYR A 389 13.27 14.96 12.51
C TYR A 389 12.62 15.79 13.61
N ASP A 390 13.44 16.28 14.54
CA ASP A 390 13.02 17.18 15.62
C ASP A 390 13.56 18.59 15.35
N PRO A 391 12.69 19.56 14.99
CA PRO A 391 13.10 20.93 14.71
C PRO A 391 13.49 21.70 15.98
N THR A 392 13.28 21.13 17.17
CA THR A 392 13.64 21.80 18.42
C THR A 392 15.16 21.97 18.47
N PRO A 393 15.69 23.19 18.68
CA PRO A 393 17.13 23.38 18.81
C PRO A 393 17.64 22.46 19.91
N ARG A 394 18.54 21.52 19.58
CA ARG A 394 19.32 20.86 20.60
C ARG A 394 20.02 21.98 21.36
N LYS A 395 19.60 22.25 22.59
CA LYS A 395 20.44 22.98 23.53
C LYS A 395 21.72 22.17 23.55
N TYR A 396 22.76 22.65 22.88
CA TYR A 396 24.10 22.17 23.11
C TYR A 396 24.29 22.34 24.62
N GLN A 397 24.22 21.23 25.36
CA GLN A 397 24.99 21.14 26.57
C GLN A 397 26.42 21.29 26.05
N GLU A 398 26.93 22.51 26.13
CA GLU A 398 28.36 22.73 26.18
C GLU A 398 28.86 21.76 27.24
N LEU A 399 29.40 20.63 26.77
CA LEU A 399 30.42 19.90 27.48
C LEU A 399 31.54 20.93 27.64
N LEU A 400 31.45 21.71 28.72
CA LEU A 400 32.59 22.17 29.47
C LEU A 400 33.44 20.93 29.72
N PHE A 401 34.29 20.61 28.75
CA PHE A 401 35.58 20.04 29.07
C PHE A 401 36.22 21.09 29.97
N ASN A 402 36.06 20.88 31.27
CA ASN A 402 36.93 21.44 32.26
C ASN A 402 38.34 21.03 31.84
N GLU A 403 39.04 21.94 31.15
CA GLU A 403 40.47 22.09 31.29
C GLU A 403 40.73 22.39 32.77
N THR A 404 40.77 21.35 33.59
CA THR A 404 41.31 21.37 34.93
C THR A 404 41.52 19.92 35.35
N GLU A 405 42.76 19.48 35.15
CA GLU A 405 43.59 18.68 36.06
C GLU A 405 44.39 17.57 35.35
N LEU A 406 45.69 17.90 35.22
CA LEU A 406 46.91 17.08 35.11
C LEU A 406 47.35 16.57 33.72
#